data_AF-A0A0P0UR72-F1
#
_entry.id   AF-A0A0P0UR72-F1
#
_cell.length_a   1.000
_cell.length_b   1.000
_cell.length_c   1.000
_cell.angle_alpha   90.00
_cell.angle_beta   90.00
_cell.angle_gamma   90.00
#
_symmetry.space_group_name_H-M   'P 1'
#
loop_
_entity.id
_entity.type
_entity.pdbx_description
1 polymer ?
#
loop_
_entity_poly.entity_id
_entity_poly.type
_entity_poly.pdbx_seq_one_letter_code
_entity_poly.pdbx_strand_id
1 'polypeptide(L)'
;MITKLVKFLKNNYPDSNINDYLDSKYIQLTAPQLKQIADALNSGELTTKPASACGAERFVFSFGETVILVQKDTTDSSAVYQAEFSWETDFLAIHSTRSKGKGFYFIAFEFDNDYQVTLKDTDKRLDDQVRSTEKEQEMVDKIMPILKGFMSAISE
;
A
#
# COMPACT_ATOMS: atom_id res chain seq x y z
N MET A 1 -4.37 1.95 12.81
CA MET A 1 -4.59 0.92 11.77
C MET A 1 -3.53 -0.19 11.86
N ILE A 2 -2.25 0.18 11.88
CA ILE A 2 -1.12 -0.77 11.88
C ILE A 2 -1.17 -1.88 12.94
N THR A 3 -1.60 -1.59 14.17
CA THR A 3 -1.72 -2.61 15.24
C THR A 3 -2.70 -3.73 14.88
N LYS A 4 -3.81 -3.40 14.19
CA LYS A 4 -4.78 -4.40 13.72
C LYS A 4 -4.16 -5.27 12.63
N LEU A 5 -3.50 -4.65 11.65
CA LEU A 5 -2.83 -5.33 10.56
C LEU A 5 -1.76 -6.29 11.08
N VAL A 6 -0.87 -5.84 11.96
CA VAL A 6 0.17 -6.69 12.57
C VAL A 6 -0.43 -7.87 13.33
N LYS A 7 -1.52 -7.65 14.09
CA LYS A 7 -2.22 -8.75 14.77
C LYS A 7 -2.83 -9.75 13.78
N PHE A 8 -3.39 -9.25 12.68
CA PHE A 8 -3.94 -10.10 11.62
C PHE A 8 -2.85 -10.94 10.95
N LEU A 9 -1.73 -10.32 10.56
CA LEU A 9 -0.59 -11.01 9.95
C LEU A 9 -0.05 -12.11 10.86
N LYS A 10 0.20 -11.81 12.15
CA LYS A 10 0.68 -12.81 13.13
C LYS A 10 -0.22 -14.05 13.24
N ASN A 11 -1.53 -13.87 13.08
CA ASN A 11 -2.51 -14.93 13.28
C ASN A 11 -2.77 -15.76 12.01
N ASN A 12 -2.67 -15.16 10.83
CA ASN A 12 -3.09 -15.78 9.56
C ASN A 12 -1.90 -16.06 8.63
N TYR A 13 -0.79 -15.35 8.78
CA TYR A 13 0.43 -15.49 7.98
C TYR A 13 1.66 -15.48 8.90
N PRO A 14 1.85 -16.55 9.71
CA PRO A 14 2.92 -16.59 10.71
C PRO A 14 4.33 -16.52 10.09
N ASP A 15 4.47 -16.90 8.82
CA ASP A 15 5.72 -16.84 8.07
C ASP A 15 5.99 -15.45 7.45
N SER A 16 5.01 -14.54 7.46
CA SER A 16 5.21 -13.18 6.97
C SER A 16 6.21 -12.43 7.85
N ASN A 17 7.14 -11.72 7.22
CA ASN A 17 8.08 -10.86 7.92
C ASN A 17 7.39 -9.59 8.47
N ILE A 18 6.80 -9.71 9.66
CA ILE A 18 6.11 -8.60 10.33
C ILE A 18 7.04 -7.42 10.66
N ASN A 19 8.35 -7.65 10.71
CA ASN A 19 9.34 -6.60 11.01
C ASN A 19 9.38 -5.56 9.90
N ASP A 20 9.01 -5.93 8.67
CA ASP A 20 8.88 -4.95 7.58
C ASP A 20 7.85 -3.86 7.90
N TYR A 21 6.85 -4.13 8.73
CA TYR A 21 5.90 -3.12 9.21
C TYR A 21 6.35 -2.44 10.50
N LEU A 22 6.96 -3.18 11.41
CA LEU A 22 7.33 -2.67 12.74
C LEU A 22 8.55 -1.76 12.71
N ASP A 23 9.52 -2.06 11.85
CA ASP A 23 10.76 -1.29 11.71
C ASP A 23 10.60 -0.10 10.75
N SER A 24 9.47 -0.05 10.04
CA SER A 24 9.15 1.03 9.13
C SER A 24 8.69 2.29 9.86
N LYS A 25 9.09 3.45 9.33
CA LYS A 25 8.47 4.72 9.75
C LYS A 25 6.98 4.69 9.40
N TYR A 26 6.13 4.68 10.43
CA TYR A 26 4.68 4.70 10.28
C TYR A 26 4.15 6.12 10.18
N ILE A 27 3.39 6.38 9.12
CA ILE A 27 2.83 7.68 8.79
C ILE A 27 1.33 7.50 8.60
N GLN A 28 0.55 8.27 9.34
CA GLN A 28 -0.90 8.23 9.25
C GLN A 28 -1.40 9.57 8.77
N LEU A 29 -2.03 9.60 7.60
CA LEU A 29 -2.69 10.80 7.11
C LEU A 29 -4.10 10.92 7.65
N THR A 30 -4.41 12.15 8.03
CA THR A 30 -5.76 12.59 8.34
C THR A 30 -6.53 12.91 7.05
N ALA A 31 -7.87 12.91 7.10
CA ALA A 31 -8.69 13.29 5.96
C ALA A 31 -8.36 14.70 5.39
N PRO A 32 -8.09 15.73 6.22
CA PRO A 32 -7.62 17.02 5.72
C PRO A 32 -6.29 16.93 4.94
N GLN A 33 -5.32 16.14 5.40
CA GLN A 33 -4.04 15.97 4.71
C GLN A 33 -4.21 15.24 3.37
N LEU A 34 -5.08 14.23 3.32
CA LEU A 34 -5.43 13.56 2.06
C LEU A 34 -6.04 14.54 1.07
N LYS A 35 -6.98 15.36 1.54
CA LYS A 35 -7.60 16.39 0.71
C LYS A 35 -6.56 17.40 0.21
N GLN A 36 -5.65 17.84 1.07
CA GLN A 36 -4.58 18.76 0.68
C GLN A 36 -3.67 18.17 -0.41
N ILE A 37 -3.30 16.89 -0.31
CA ILE A 37 -2.51 16.21 -1.35
C ILE A 37 -3.31 16.12 -2.65
N ALA A 38 -4.60 15.74 -2.58
CA ALA A 38 -5.45 15.64 -3.76
C ALA A 38 -5.67 17.00 -4.45
N ASP A 39 -5.93 18.05 -3.66
CA ASP A 39 -6.12 19.41 -4.15
C ASP A 39 -4.83 19.92 -4.82
N ALA A 40 -3.67 19.72 -4.20
CA ALA A 40 -2.37 20.13 -4.74
C ALA A 40 -1.96 19.38 -6.02
N LEU A 41 -2.35 18.10 -6.13
CA LEU A 41 -2.18 17.33 -7.37
C LEU A 41 -3.09 17.86 -8.49
N ASN A 42 -4.35 18.15 -8.19
CA ASN A 42 -5.34 18.62 -9.16
C ASN A 42 -5.08 20.06 -9.62
N SER A 43 -4.57 20.92 -8.74
CA SER A 43 -4.22 22.31 -9.05
C SER A 43 -2.88 22.43 -9.79
N GLY A 44 -2.08 21.37 -9.82
CA GLY A 44 -0.71 21.40 -10.35
C GLY A 44 0.30 22.09 -9.42
N GLU A 45 -0.10 22.48 -8.21
CA GLU A 45 0.79 23.07 -7.20
C GLU A 45 1.85 22.07 -6.72
N LEU A 46 1.51 20.78 -6.69
CA LEU A 46 2.46 19.73 -6.39
C LEU A 46 3.22 19.33 -7.66
N THR A 47 4.42 19.88 -7.84
CA THR A 47 5.33 19.41 -8.88
C THR A 47 5.76 17.99 -8.55
N THR A 48 5.28 17.03 -9.33
CA THR A 48 5.57 15.63 -9.10
C THR A 48 7.04 15.35 -9.38
N LYS A 49 7.73 14.72 -8.43
CA LYS A 49 9.12 14.28 -8.60
C LYS A 49 9.16 12.79 -8.97
N PRO A 50 10.19 12.32 -9.71
CA PRO A 50 10.38 10.89 -9.97
C PRO A 50 10.39 10.10 -8.66
N ALA A 51 9.92 8.85 -8.67
CA ALA A 51 9.89 8.02 -7.47
C ALA A 51 11.27 7.92 -6.79
N SER A 52 12.37 7.85 -7.56
CA SER A 52 13.73 7.77 -7.04
C SER A 52 14.22 9.03 -6.32
N ALA A 53 13.51 10.14 -6.43
CA ALA A 53 13.82 11.35 -5.66
C ALA A 53 13.42 11.20 -4.18
N CYS A 54 12.55 10.23 -3.87
CA CYS A 54 12.23 9.89 -2.50
C CYS A 54 13.45 9.18 -1.88
N GLY A 55 14.07 9.78 -0.86
CA GLY A 55 15.21 9.18 -0.16
C GLY A 55 14.82 8.08 0.84
N ALA A 56 13.52 7.82 1.03
CA ALA A 56 13.07 6.85 2.02
C ALA A 56 13.26 5.41 1.50
N GLU A 57 14.09 4.64 2.18
CA GLU A 57 14.33 3.23 1.87
C GLU A 57 13.10 2.35 2.16
N ARG A 58 12.38 2.68 3.25
CA ARG A 58 11.19 1.94 3.66
C ARG A 58 10.28 2.80 4.53
N PHE A 59 8.98 2.75 4.28
CA PHE A 59 7.97 3.39 5.13
C PHE A 59 6.62 2.71 5.03
N VAL A 60 5.80 2.91 6.07
CA VAL A 60 4.39 2.51 6.05
C VAL A 60 3.54 3.76 6.09
N PHE A 61 2.60 3.84 5.17
CA PHE A 61 1.66 4.92 5.03
C PHE A 61 0.24 4.41 5.24
N SER A 62 -0.59 5.14 5.97
CA SER A 62 -1.96 4.70 6.25
C SER A 62 -2.97 5.85 6.22
N PHE A 63 -4.17 5.53 5.77
CA PHE A 63 -5.31 6.45 5.72
C PHE A 63 -6.60 5.66 5.67
N GLY A 64 -7.62 6.09 6.44
CA GLY A 64 -8.87 5.34 6.55
C GLY A 64 -8.63 3.87 6.94
N GLU A 65 -9.11 2.95 6.11
CA GLU A 65 -8.96 1.49 6.25
C GLU A 65 -7.75 0.93 5.45
N THR A 66 -6.96 1.81 4.84
CA THR A 66 -5.83 1.46 3.97
C THR A 66 -4.50 1.58 4.71
N VAL A 67 -3.62 0.63 4.46
CA VAL A 67 -2.19 0.67 4.80
C VAL A 67 -1.40 0.30 3.54
N ILE A 68 -0.34 1.04 3.25
CA ILE A 68 0.60 0.76 2.17
C ILE A 68 1.99 0.66 2.78
N LEU A 69 2.59 -0.52 2.69
CA LEU A 69 4.02 -0.70 2.94
C LEU A 69 4.75 -0.39 1.64
N VAL A 70 5.76 0.48 1.68
CA VAL A 70 6.58 0.86 0.52
C VAL A 70 8.03 0.60 0.87
N GLN A 71 8.74 -0.09 -0.03
CA GLN A 71 10.13 -0.50 0.14
C GLN A 71 10.88 -0.26 -1.15
N LYS A 72 12.05 0.36 -1.06
CA LYS A 72 12.89 0.58 -2.23
C LYS A 72 13.32 -0.76 -2.81
N ASP A 73 13.23 -0.88 -4.14
CA ASP A 73 13.73 -2.06 -4.82
C ASP A 73 15.26 -2.00 -4.85
N THR A 74 15.90 -3.03 -4.30
CA THR A 74 17.36 -3.16 -4.29
C THR A 74 17.84 -4.24 -5.27
N THR A 75 16.96 -4.67 -6.18
CA THR A 75 17.29 -5.68 -7.19
C THR A 75 17.68 -4.98 -8.49
N ASP A 76 18.28 -5.71 -9.43
CA ASP A 76 18.59 -5.20 -10.78
C ASP A 76 17.32 -5.16 -11.67
N SER A 77 16.20 -4.65 -11.13
CA SER A 77 14.94 -4.48 -11.85
C SER A 77 14.75 -3.05 -12.34
N SER A 78 13.76 -2.84 -13.22
CA SER A 78 13.33 -1.49 -13.62
C SER A 78 12.44 -0.80 -12.57
N ALA A 79 12.01 -1.52 -11.53
CA ALA A 79 11.23 -0.95 -10.45
C ALA A 79 12.13 -0.11 -9.54
N VAL A 80 11.56 0.95 -8.98
CA VAL A 80 12.24 1.78 -7.98
C VAL A 80 11.77 1.38 -6.58
N TYR A 81 10.51 0.98 -6.46
CA TYR A 81 9.89 0.58 -5.21
C TYR A 81 8.99 -0.64 -5.42
N GLN A 82 9.01 -1.52 -4.44
CA GLN A 82 7.98 -2.53 -4.20
C GLN A 82 7.01 -2.00 -3.14
N ALA A 83 5.75 -2.34 -3.26
CA ALA A 83 4.72 -1.92 -2.34
C ALA A 83 3.69 -3.03 -2.09
N GLU A 84 3.10 -2.99 -0.91
CA GLU A 84 1.97 -3.82 -0.56
C GLU A 84 0.83 -2.98 0.01
N PHE A 85 -0.27 -2.96 -0.72
CA PHE A 85 -1.53 -2.38 -0.30
C PHE A 85 -2.33 -3.38 0.53
N SER A 86 -2.63 -3.01 1.76
CA SER A 86 -3.48 -3.74 2.71
C SER A 86 -4.74 -2.93 2.99
N TRP A 87 -5.91 -3.51 2.77
CA TRP A 87 -7.20 -2.85 3.02
C TRP A 87 -8.03 -3.65 4.02
N GLU A 88 -8.39 -3.04 5.16
CA GLU A 88 -9.32 -3.62 6.14
C GLU A 88 -10.71 -3.69 5.51
N THR A 89 -11.23 -4.89 5.30
CA THR A 89 -12.53 -5.12 4.65
C THR A 89 -13.32 -6.22 5.37
N ASP A 90 -14.65 -6.22 5.22
CA ASP A 90 -15.49 -7.24 5.84
C ASP A 90 -15.20 -8.60 5.19
N PHE A 91 -15.03 -9.65 6.01
CA PHE A 91 -14.80 -11.02 5.53
C PHE A 91 -15.94 -11.52 4.63
N LEU A 92 -17.12 -10.89 4.57
CA LEU A 92 -18.15 -11.29 3.61
C LEU A 92 -17.76 -11.00 2.14
N ALA A 93 -16.83 -10.08 1.89
CA ALA A 93 -16.19 -9.91 0.58
C ALA A 93 -15.05 -10.93 0.33
N ILE A 94 -14.69 -11.73 1.34
CA ILE A 94 -13.63 -12.75 1.34
C ILE A 94 -14.18 -14.01 2.06
N HIS A 95 -15.06 -14.75 1.39
CA HIS A 95 -15.98 -15.76 1.94
C HIS A 95 -15.36 -16.84 2.88
N SER A 96 -15.11 -16.50 4.15
CA SER A 96 -14.78 -17.50 5.17
C SER A 96 -16.03 -17.98 5.92
N THR A 97 -16.28 -19.29 5.86
CA THR A 97 -17.42 -19.96 6.52
C THR A 97 -17.30 -20.03 8.06
N ARG A 98 -16.25 -19.47 8.67
CA ARG A 98 -16.03 -19.51 10.13
C ARG A 98 -15.35 -18.25 10.67
N SER A 99 -15.98 -17.09 10.55
CA SER A 99 -16.12 -16.08 11.62
C SER A 99 -16.55 -14.73 11.04
N LYS A 100 -17.46 -14.04 11.73
CA LYS A 100 -17.94 -12.69 11.36
C LYS A 100 -16.90 -11.61 11.75
N GLY A 101 -15.66 -11.72 11.28
CA GLY A 101 -14.59 -10.75 11.53
C GLY A 101 -14.49 -9.67 10.44
N LYS A 102 -13.63 -8.66 10.68
CA LYS A 102 -13.00 -7.85 9.62
C LYS A 102 -11.63 -8.47 9.27
N GLY A 103 -11.30 -8.56 7.99
CA GLY A 103 -10.05 -9.13 7.47
C GLY A 103 -9.25 -8.09 6.68
N PHE A 104 -8.15 -8.53 6.06
CA PHE A 104 -7.36 -7.67 5.18
C PHE A 104 -7.25 -8.28 3.77
N TYR A 105 -7.41 -7.44 2.77
CA TYR A 105 -7.11 -7.74 1.38
C TYR A 105 -5.71 -7.22 1.03
N PHE A 106 -4.89 -8.03 0.37
CA PHE A 106 -3.49 -7.70 0.07
C PHE A 106 -3.24 -7.67 -1.44
N ILE A 107 -2.70 -6.54 -1.93
CA ILE A 107 -2.23 -6.38 -3.31
C ILE A 107 -0.75 -6.02 -3.25
N ALA A 108 0.09 -6.88 -3.83
CA ALA A 108 1.50 -6.57 -4.05
C ALA A 108 1.66 -5.94 -5.42
N PHE A 109 2.50 -4.91 -5.51
CA PHE A 109 2.81 -4.24 -6.76
C PHE A 109 4.19 -3.58 -6.68
N GLU A 110 4.74 -3.21 -7.81
CA GLU A 110 5.96 -2.42 -7.91
C GLU A 110 5.70 -1.23 -8.83
N PHE A 111 6.52 -0.18 -8.71
CA PHE A 111 6.44 0.97 -9.59
C PHE A 111 7.79 1.58 -9.92
N ASP A 112 7.87 2.14 -11.13
CA ASP A 112 9.07 2.78 -11.66
C ASP A 112 9.15 4.27 -11.31
N ASN A 113 10.09 4.97 -11.94
CA ASN A 113 10.30 6.40 -11.72
C ASN A 113 9.12 7.29 -12.12
N ASP A 114 8.31 6.83 -13.09
CA ASP A 114 7.14 7.53 -13.59
C ASP A 114 5.86 7.10 -12.87
N TYR A 115 5.99 6.28 -11.82
CA TYR A 115 4.90 5.68 -11.07
C TYR A 115 4.03 4.75 -11.93
N GLN A 116 4.59 4.18 -13.01
CA GLN A 116 3.92 3.11 -13.74
C GLN A 116 3.95 1.84 -12.89
N VAL A 117 2.78 1.25 -12.73
CA VAL A 117 2.56 0.13 -11.81
C VAL A 117 2.66 -1.19 -12.55
N THR A 118 3.29 -2.18 -11.91
CA THR A 118 3.18 -3.59 -12.27
C THR A 118 2.69 -4.38 -11.06
N LEU A 119 1.57 -5.09 -11.19
CA LEU A 119 1.06 -5.96 -10.13
C LEU A 119 1.98 -7.17 -9.94
N LYS A 120 2.12 -7.63 -8.69
CA LYS A 120 2.95 -8.76 -8.30
C LYS A 120 2.12 -9.79 -7.55
N ASP A 121 2.57 -11.04 -7.58
CA ASP A 121 2.00 -12.07 -6.73
C ASP A 121 2.30 -11.81 -5.26
N THR A 122 1.39 -12.25 -4.38
CA THR A 122 1.54 -12.19 -2.93
C THR A 122 1.15 -13.54 -2.36
N ASP A 123 1.88 -13.98 -1.33
CA ASP A 123 1.62 -15.18 -0.53
C ASP A 123 0.54 -14.94 0.54
N LYS A 124 0.17 -13.69 0.81
CA LYS A 124 -0.90 -13.30 1.76
C LYS A 124 -2.28 -13.43 1.14
N ARG A 125 -2.57 -14.61 0.59
CA ARG A 125 -3.85 -14.99 0.00
C ARG A 125 -4.63 -15.84 0.98
N LEU A 126 -5.92 -15.59 1.07
CA LEU A 126 -6.86 -16.51 1.69
C LEU A 126 -7.37 -17.47 0.60
N ASP A 127 -7.40 -18.77 0.88
CA ASP A 127 -7.74 -19.82 -0.09
C ASP A 127 -9.13 -19.64 -0.75
N ASP A 128 -10.03 -18.93 -0.06
CA ASP A 128 -11.41 -18.63 -0.48
C ASP A 128 -11.60 -17.23 -1.09
N GLN A 129 -10.52 -16.46 -1.26
CA GLN A 129 -10.57 -15.10 -1.79
C GLN A 129 -10.66 -15.09 -3.32
N VAL A 130 -11.80 -14.63 -3.86
CA VAL A 130 -11.93 -14.37 -5.30
C VAL A 130 -11.15 -13.10 -5.64
N ARG A 131 -10.13 -13.25 -6.48
CA ARG A 131 -9.25 -12.16 -6.93
C ARG A 131 -9.51 -11.83 -8.40
N SER A 132 -9.32 -10.57 -8.76
CA SER A 132 -9.48 -10.06 -10.12
C SER A 132 -8.39 -9.04 -10.35
N THR A 133 -7.46 -9.36 -11.23
CA THR A 133 -6.34 -8.48 -11.58
C THR A 133 -6.82 -7.11 -12.05
N GLU A 134 -7.94 -7.05 -12.79
CA GLU A 134 -8.56 -5.79 -13.21
C GLU A 134 -9.01 -4.96 -11.99
N LYS A 135 -9.73 -5.56 -11.04
CA LYS A 135 -10.15 -4.85 -9.82
C LYS A 135 -8.97 -4.44 -8.95
N GLU A 136 -7.94 -5.27 -8.88
CA GLU A 136 -6.72 -4.95 -8.14
C GLU A 136 -6.01 -3.76 -8.77
N GLN A 137 -5.89 -3.73 -10.10
CA GLN A 137 -5.35 -2.59 -10.84
C GLN A 137 -6.17 -1.33 -10.57
N GLU A 138 -7.51 -1.39 -10.67
CA GLU A 138 -8.38 -0.25 -10.37
C GLU A 138 -8.21 0.28 -8.93
N MET A 139 -7.97 -0.60 -7.96
CA MET A 139 -7.69 -0.20 -6.58
C MET A 139 -6.32 0.49 -6.48
N VAL A 140 -5.31 -0.07 -7.13
CA VAL A 140 -3.97 0.53 -7.15
C VAL A 140 -4.01 1.90 -7.85
N ASP A 141 -4.67 2.02 -9.00
CA ASP A 141 -4.81 3.28 -9.73
C ASP A 141 -5.46 4.40 -8.88
N LYS A 142 -6.39 4.04 -7.97
CA LYS A 142 -7.01 5.00 -7.05
C LYS A 142 -6.07 5.48 -5.94
N ILE A 143 -5.15 4.65 -5.49
CA ILE A 143 -4.21 5.01 -4.40
C ILE A 143 -2.93 5.66 -4.92
N MET A 144 -2.53 5.38 -6.16
CA MET A 144 -1.27 5.87 -6.72
C MET A 144 -1.12 7.38 -6.71
N PRO A 145 -2.15 8.20 -7.01
CA PRO A 145 -2.04 9.64 -6.90
C PRO A 145 -1.66 10.10 -5.48
N ILE A 146 -2.26 9.49 -4.45
CA ILE A 146 -1.96 9.82 -3.05
C ILE A 146 -0.52 9.42 -2.72
N LEU A 147 -0.08 8.23 -3.13
CA LEU A 147 1.27 7.76 -2.90
C LEU A 147 2.30 8.66 -3.62
N LYS A 148 2.06 8.96 -4.89
CA LYS A 148 2.87 9.87 -5.71
C LYS A 148 2.97 11.25 -5.09
N GLY A 149 1.85 11.80 -4.64
CA GLY A 149 1.82 13.11 -4.01
C GLY A 149 2.56 13.14 -2.68
N PHE A 150 2.35 12.11 -1.85
CA PHE A 150 3.07 11.95 -0.59
C PHE A 150 4.58 11.83 -0.82
N MET A 151 5.02 10.93 -1.71
CA MET A 151 6.43 10.73 -2.03
C MET A 151 7.07 12.00 -2.58
N SER A 152 6.39 12.72 -3.47
CA SER A 152 6.88 14.00 -4.00
C SER A 152 7.05 15.05 -2.91
N ALA A 153 6.14 15.11 -1.93
CA ALA A 153 6.19 16.06 -0.83
C ALA A 153 7.31 15.79 0.19
N ILE A 154 7.77 14.54 0.31
CA ILE A 154 8.87 14.15 1.22
C ILE A 154 10.22 13.99 0.51
N SER A 155 10.25 14.17 -0.81
CA SER A 155 11.47 14.13 -1.61
C SER A 155 12.22 15.45 -1.48
N GLU A 156 13.53 15.40 -1.25
CA GLU A 156 14.41 16.57 -1.18
C GLU A 156 14.57 17.26 -2.54
#